data_AF-A0RU61-F1
#
_entry.id   AF-A0RU61-F1
#
_cell.length_a   1.000
_cell.length_b   1.000
_cell.length_c   1.000
_cell.angle_alpha   90.00
_cell.angle_beta   90.00
_cell.angle_gamma   90.00
#
_symmetry.space_group_name_H-M   'P 1'
#
loop_
_entity.id
_entity.type
_entity.pdbx_description
1 polymer ?
#
loop_
_entity_poly.entity_id
_entity_poly.type
_entity_poly.pdbx_seq_one_letter_code
_entity_poly.pdbx_strand_id
1 'polypeptide(L)'
;MGSFSREIEVRGHLIDSSILTRIFDGVMDLKGDFEVLEITIGKRKGDPSYARLMVQGGTQVHLDRILDIAYRAGATSKVERDAHLARAPKNMAMPDNFYSTTNNRTQIFLGNRWTDVQDMMMDKCIVVKGKRAACVPIREVKRGDLVVVGESGVKVTPPERPREGVNVFEFMGSSSSSERPTQHIARRVAEDMYRTKAKGGRIVLVAAPP
;
A
#
# COMPACT_ATOMS: atom_id res chain seq x y z
N MET A 1 -3.10 13.51 31.57
CA MET A 1 -3.04 13.82 30.13
C MET A 1 -3.18 12.50 29.40
N GLY A 2 -4.24 12.33 28.59
CA GLY A 2 -4.51 11.05 27.94
C GLY A 2 -3.35 10.67 27.01
N SER A 3 -2.81 9.45 27.18
CA SER A 3 -1.89 8.88 26.20
C SER A 3 -2.69 8.65 24.92
N PHE A 4 -2.37 9.40 23.85
CA PHE A 4 -2.96 9.16 22.54
C PHE A 4 -2.22 8.00 21.91
N SER A 5 -2.76 6.80 22.09
CA SER A 5 -2.16 5.57 21.60
C SER A 5 -3.13 4.75 20.76
N ARG A 6 -2.59 3.94 19.84
CA ARG A 6 -3.36 3.02 19.02
C ARG A 6 -2.55 1.78 18.72
N GLU A 7 -3.21 0.63 18.89
CA GLU A 7 -2.67 -0.66 18.50
C GLU A 7 -2.90 -0.92 17.00
N ILE A 8 -1.83 -1.26 16.31
CA ILE A 8 -1.82 -1.64 14.89
C ILE A 8 -1.20 -3.03 14.72
N GLU A 9 -1.64 -3.71 13.68
CA GLU A 9 -1.17 -5.03 13.26
C GLU A 9 -0.66 -4.99 11.83
N VAL A 10 0.42 -5.70 11.57
CA VAL A 10 0.99 -5.83 10.23
C VAL A 10 1.34 -7.28 9.95
N ARG A 11 0.95 -7.77 8.77
CA ARG A 11 1.17 -9.17 8.33
C ARG A 11 1.81 -9.16 6.94
N GLY A 12 2.75 -10.07 6.74
CA GLY A 12 3.42 -10.27 5.45
C GLY A 12 4.92 -10.49 5.63
N HIS A 13 5.71 -10.23 4.59
CA HIS A 13 7.18 -10.36 4.67
C HIS A 13 7.79 -9.09 5.27
N LEU A 14 7.58 -8.92 6.57
CA LEU A 14 7.83 -7.69 7.31
C LEU A 14 9.27 -7.17 7.22
N ILE A 15 10.23 -8.09 7.25
CA ILE A 15 11.68 -7.78 7.22
C ILE A 15 12.13 -7.57 5.77
N ASP A 16 11.91 -8.56 4.90
CA ASP A 16 12.40 -8.54 3.51
C ASP A 16 11.82 -7.37 2.70
N SER A 17 10.54 -7.05 2.92
CA SER A 17 9.85 -5.94 2.24
C SER A 17 10.07 -4.60 2.94
N SER A 18 10.89 -4.56 4.00
CA SER A 18 11.19 -3.38 4.82
C SER A 18 9.93 -2.68 5.36
N ILE A 19 8.85 -3.42 5.57
CA ILE A 19 7.57 -2.85 6.03
C ILE A 19 7.73 -2.30 7.44
N LEU A 20 8.33 -3.09 8.35
CA LEU A 20 8.56 -2.64 9.73
C LEU A 20 9.51 -1.44 9.78
N THR A 21 10.58 -1.46 8.99
CA THR A 21 11.51 -0.33 8.88
C THR A 21 10.79 0.93 8.45
N ARG A 22 9.98 0.87 7.38
CA ARG A 22 9.21 2.04 6.90
C ARG A 22 8.20 2.56 7.93
N ILE A 23 7.59 1.66 8.71
CA ILE A 23 6.69 2.05 9.80
C ILE A 23 7.51 2.78 10.88
N PHE A 24 8.58 2.18 11.39
CA PHE A 24 9.40 2.78 12.44
C PHE A 24 10.00 4.11 12.03
N ASP A 25 10.59 4.20 10.84
CA ASP A 25 11.13 5.45 10.28
C ASP A 25 10.02 6.51 10.21
N GLY A 26 8.84 6.14 9.70
CA GLY A 26 7.69 7.03 9.64
C GLY A 26 7.20 7.54 11.00
N VAL A 27 7.21 6.69 12.02
CA VAL A 27 6.90 7.11 13.40
C VAL A 27 7.95 8.08 13.93
N MET A 28 9.24 7.74 13.76
CA MET A 28 10.36 8.55 14.26
C MET A 28 10.46 9.91 13.55
N ASP A 29 10.25 9.97 12.24
CA ASP A 29 10.27 11.20 11.44
C ASP A 29 9.22 12.22 11.91
N LEU A 30 8.06 11.72 12.36
CA LEU A 30 7.01 12.56 12.95
C LEU A 30 7.23 12.84 14.45
N LYS A 31 8.30 12.31 15.07
CA LYS A 31 8.56 12.39 16.51
C LYS A 31 7.47 11.71 17.36
N GLY A 32 6.90 10.64 16.83
CA GLY A 32 6.05 9.72 17.58
C GLY A 32 6.88 8.71 18.37
N ASP A 33 6.19 7.89 19.17
CA ASP A 33 6.80 6.78 19.90
C ASP A 33 6.09 5.46 19.55
N PHE A 34 6.77 4.34 19.71
CA PHE A 34 6.20 3.02 19.44
C PHE A 34 6.71 1.96 20.41
N GLU A 35 5.84 1.00 20.72
CA GLU A 35 6.15 -0.18 21.51
C GLU A 35 5.83 -1.44 20.69
N VAL A 36 6.77 -2.37 20.60
CA VAL A 36 6.55 -3.68 19.98
C VAL A 36 5.89 -4.59 21.01
N LEU A 37 4.59 -4.85 20.84
CA LEU A 37 3.83 -5.71 21.75
C LEU A 37 4.02 -7.19 21.46
N GLU A 38 4.17 -7.54 20.18
CA GLU A 38 4.33 -8.91 19.72
C GLU A 38 5.01 -8.92 18.35
N ILE A 39 5.94 -9.85 18.16
CA ILE A 39 6.51 -10.13 16.85
C ILE A 39 6.68 -11.63 16.67
N THR A 40 6.18 -12.13 15.56
CA THR A 40 6.37 -13.51 15.10
C THR A 40 7.04 -13.47 13.73
N ILE A 41 8.25 -14.01 13.65
CA ILE A 41 9.02 -14.05 12.42
C ILE A 41 8.79 -15.39 11.73
N GLY A 42 8.41 -15.35 10.46
CA GLY A 42 8.31 -16.54 9.61
C GLY A 42 9.66 -17.28 9.56
N LYS A 43 9.64 -18.60 9.73
CA LYS A 43 10.87 -19.41 9.85
C LYS A 43 11.51 -19.72 8.49
N ARG A 44 10.69 -19.75 7.44
CA ARG A 44 11.10 -20.04 6.06
C ARG A 44 10.84 -18.84 5.16
N LYS A 45 11.51 -18.83 4.02
CA LYS A 45 11.43 -17.78 2.99
C LYS A 45 10.00 -17.37 2.60
N GLY A 46 9.05 -18.32 2.59
CA GLY A 46 7.65 -18.08 2.22
C GLY A 46 6.70 -17.88 3.39
N ASP A 47 7.18 -18.03 4.63
CA ASP A 47 6.32 -17.91 5.81
C ASP A 47 6.06 -16.42 6.09
N PRO A 48 4.80 -16.00 6.25
CA PRO A 48 4.50 -14.63 6.61
C PRO A 48 4.95 -14.35 8.04
N SER A 49 5.49 -13.16 8.26
CA SER A 49 5.75 -12.60 9.59
C SER A 49 4.54 -11.77 10.04
N TYR A 50 4.44 -11.59 11.35
CA TYR A 50 3.41 -10.82 12.00
C TYR A 50 4.03 -9.93 13.07
N ALA A 51 3.55 -8.70 13.18
CA ALA A 51 3.91 -7.81 14.27
C ALA A 51 2.71 -7.00 14.74
N ARG A 52 2.67 -6.75 16.04
CA ARG A 52 1.67 -5.96 16.73
C ARG A 52 2.39 -4.84 17.48
N LEU A 53 2.01 -3.61 17.19
CA LEU A 53 2.69 -2.42 17.65
C LEU A 53 1.68 -1.50 18.35
N MET A 54 2.08 -0.90 19.47
CA MET A 54 1.41 0.28 20.01
C MET A 54 2.11 1.51 19.45
N VAL A 55 1.36 2.41 18.81
CA VAL A 55 1.88 3.68 18.33
C VAL A 55 1.33 4.80 19.20
N GLN A 56 2.17 5.76 19.57
CA GLN A 56 1.82 6.87 20.44
C GLN A 56 2.13 8.22 19.79
N GLY A 57 1.21 9.16 19.95
CA GLY A 57 1.35 10.55 19.52
C GLY A 57 1.14 11.53 20.68
N GLY A 58 1.69 12.73 20.55
CA GLY A 58 1.50 13.79 21.56
C GLY A 58 0.08 14.38 21.61
N THR A 59 -0.68 14.24 20.52
CA THR A 59 -2.08 14.68 20.38
C THR A 59 -2.83 13.71 19.46
N GLN A 60 -4.17 13.76 19.42
CA GLN A 60 -4.96 12.95 18.47
C GLN A 60 -4.58 13.24 17.02
N VAL A 61 -4.45 14.52 16.64
CA VAL A 61 -4.06 14.93 15.27
C VAL A 61 -2.66 14.43 14.92
N HIS A 62 -1.74 14.43 15.90
CA HIS A 62 -0.41 13.87 15.70
C HIS A 62 -0.45 12.35 15.52
N LEU A 63 -1.19 11.64 16.38
CA LEU A 63 -1.38 10.18 16.26
C LEU A 63 -1.97 9.80 14.90
N ASP A 64 -3.00 10.52 14.44
CA ASP A 64 -3.65 10.23 13.15
C ASP A 64 -2.65 10.33 11.98
N ARG A 65 -1.78 11.35 11.97
CA ARG A 65 -0.71 11.48 10.96
C ARG A 65 0.29 10.33 10.98
N ILE A 66 0.65 9.84 12.17
CA ILE A 66 1.55 8.68 12.30
C ILE A 66 0.87 7.42 11.77
N LEU A 67 -0.39 7.22 12.15
CA LEU A 67 -1.19 6.08 11.69
C LEU A 67 -1.35 6.08 10.17
N ASP A 68 -1.52 7.24 9.55
CA ASP A 68 -1.62 7.35 8.09
C ASP A 68 -0.38 6.78 7.38
N ILE A 69 0.82 7.08 7.90
CA ILE A 69 2.06 6.52 7.35
C ILE A 69 2.10 5.00 7.56
N ALA A 70 1.74 4.54 8.76
CA ALA A 70 1.77 3.12 9.09
C ALA A 70 0.81 2.30 8.20
N TYR A 71 -0.41 2.79 7.98
CA TYR A 71 -1.41 2.12 7.16
C TYR A 71 -1.01 2.08 5.68
N ARG A 72 -0.40 3.15 5.16
CA ARG A 72 0.17 3.17 3.80
C ARG A 72 1.33 2.19 3.64
N ALA A 73 2.09 1.94 4.70
CA ALA A 73 3.14 0.92 4.72
C ALA A 73 2.58 -0.52 4.80
N GLY A 74 1.29 -0.69 5.12
CA GLY A 74 0.59 -1.97 5.16
C GLY A 74 0.14 -2.40 6.56
N ALA A 75 0.27 -1.54 7.57
CA ALA A 75 -0.36 -1.79 8.86
C ALA A 75 -1.89 -1.70 8.75
N THR A 76 -2.57 -2.26 9.73
CA THR A 76 -4.02 -2.25 9.89
C THR A 76 -4.37 -2.00 11.34
N SER A 77 -5.51 -1.38 11.61
CA SER A 77 -5.97 -1.30 13.00
C SER A 77 -6.44 -2.68 13.47
N LYS A 78 -6.08 -3.07 14.69
CA LYS A 78 -6.59 -4.29 15.34
C LYS A 78 -8.11 -4.28 15.48
N VAL A 79 -8.69 -3.09 15.67
CA VAL A 79 -10.14 -2.92 15.70
C VAL A 79 -10.62 -2.79 14.27
N GLU A 80 -11.19 -3.86 13.74
CA GLU A 80 -11.87 -3.84 12.44
C GLU A 80 -13.08 -2.90 12.54
N ARG A 81 -12.98 -1.72 11.96
CA ARG A 81 -14.07 -0.77 11.78
C ARG A 81 -14.42 -0.70 10.30
N ASP A 82 -15.71 -0.57 10.02
CA ASP A 82 -16.17 -0.34 8.65
C ASP A 82 -15.51 0.93 8.09
N ALA A 83 -15.16 0.87 6.81
CA ALA A 83 -14.64 2.01 6.08
C ALA A 83 -15.65 3.16 6.15
N HIS A 84 -15.16 4.35 6.50
CA HIS A 84 -16.01 5.53 6.53
C HIS A 84 -16.33 5.95 5.10
N LEU A 85 -17.61 6.20 4.83
CA LEU A 85 -18.10 6.59 3.51
C LEU A 85 -18.75 7.97 3.58
N ALA A 86 -18.39 8.84 2.65
CA ALA A 86 -19.03 10.13 2.45
C ALA A 86 -19.58 10.24 1.04
N ARG A 87 -20.69 10.99 0.88
CA ARG A 87 -21.29 11.21 -0.43
C ARG A 87 -20.51 12.26 -1.20
N ALA A 88 -20.21 11.98 -2.47
CA ALA A 88 -19.65 12.96 -3.38
C ALA A 88 -20.59 14.18 -3.53
N PRO A 89 -20.11 15.42 -3.31
CA PRO A 89 -20.98 16.61 -3.26
C PRO A 89 -21.53 17.01 -4.64
N LYS A 90 -20.75 16.77 -5.71
CA LYS A 90 -21.13 17.05 -7.11
C LYS A 90 -20.40 16.09 -8.05
N ASN A 91 -20.78 16.09 -9.32
CA ASN A 91 -20.06 15.35 -10.34
C ASN A 91 -18.61 15.82 -10.39
N MET A 92 -17.69 14.86 -10.58
CA MET A 92 -16.26 15.09 -10.67
C MET A 92 -15.63 15.75 -9.44
N ALA A 93 -16.22 15.58 -8.26
CA ALA A 93 -15.67 16.07 -7.00
C ALA A 93 -15.76 14.99 -5.92
N MET A 94 -14.66 14.81 -5.18
CA MET A 94 -14.58 13.90 -4.04
C MET A 94 -14.99 14.66 -2.76
N PRO A 95 -15.51 13.96 -1.74
CA PRO A 95 -15.70 14.56 -0.42
C PRO A 95 -14.36 14.93 0.21
N ASP A 96 -14.41 15.81 1.21
CA ASP A 96 -13.24 16.12 2.02
C ASP A 96 -12.68 14.85 2.69
N ASN A 97 -11.37 14.82 2.86
CA ASN A 97 -10.65 13.69 3.47
C ASN A 97 -10.85 12.35 2.75
N PHE A 98 -11.06 12.34 1.42
CA PHE A 98 -11.12 11.09 0.65
C PHE A 98 -9.79 10.32 0.73
N TYR A 99 -9.88 8.99 0.74
CA TYR A 99 -8.70 8.13 0.66
C TYR A 99 -8.11 8.17 -0.75
N SER A 100 -6.87 8.65 -0.89
CA SER A 100 -6.12 8.61 -2.15
C SER A 100 -5.43 7.26 -2.34
N THR A 101 -5.75 6.56 -3.41
CA THR A 101 -5.24 5.21 -3.66
C THR A 101 -3.76 5.18 -4.05
N THR A 102 -3.10 4.07 -3.72
CA THR A 102 -1.78 3.71 -4.24
C THR A 102 -1.93 2.73 -5.42
N ASN A 103 -0.81 2.27 -5.98
CA ASN A 103 -0.78 1.18 -6.97
C ASN A 103 -0.78 -0.23 -6.34
N ASN A 104 -0.76 -0.34 -5.01
CA ASN A 104 -0.74 -1.62 -4.31
C ASN A 104 -2.13 -2.24 -4.25
N ARG A 105 -2.23 -3.54 -3.95
CA ARG A 105 -3.52 -4.19 -3.72
C ARG A 105 -4.16 -3.58 -2.45
N THR A 106 -5.42 -3.19 -2.55
CA THR A 106 -6.16 -2.59 -1.42
C THR A 106 -7.45 -3.35 -1.15
N GLN A 107 -7.77 -3.55 0.13
CA GLN A 107 -9.04 -4.09 0.60
C GLN A 107 -9.70 -3.06 1.53
N ILE A 108 -11.03 -3.01 1.54
CA ILE A 108 -11.79 -2.21 2.49
C ILE A 108 -12.73 -3.09 3.32
N PHE A 109 -12.86 -2.79 4.60
CA PHE A 109 -13.78 -3.48 5.50
C PHE A 109 -15.17 -2.86 5.34
N LEU A 110 -16.13 -3.67 4.89
CA LEU A 110 -17.50 -3.24 4.62
C LEU A 110 -18.48 -4.33 5.03
N GLY A 111 -19.35 -4.03 6.00
CA GLY A 111 -20.40 -4.96 6.42
C GLY A 111 -19.82 -6.24 7.00
N ASN A 112 -18.85 -6.08 7.90
CA ASN A 112 -18.18 -7.16 8.61
C ASN A 112 -17.37 -8.13 7.72
N ARG A 113 -16.82 -7.61 6.60
CA ARG A 113 -15.95 -8.40 5.71
C ARG A 113 -14.98 -7.50 4.94
N TRP A 114 -13.79 -8.03 4.68
CA TRP A 114 -12.83 -7.44 3.75
C TRP A 114 -13.28 -7.62 2.30
N THR A 115 -13.38 -6.51 1.56
CA THR A 115 -13.76 -6.46 0.15
C THR A 115 -12.59 -5.94 -0.68
N ASP A 116 -12.15 -6.70 -1.68
CA ASP A 116 -11.09 -6.28 -2.61
C ASP A 116 -11.56 -5.08 -3.46
N VAL A 117 -10.72 -4.04 -3.53
CA VAL A 117 -10.93 -2.90 -4.41
C VAL A 117 -10.47 -3.28 -5.83
N GLN A 118 -11.38 -3.17 -6.78
CA GLN A 118 -11.10 -3.48 -8.19
C GLN A 118 -10.41 -2.31 -8.91
N ASP A 119 -9.75 -2.61 -10.03
CA ASP A 119 -9.14 -1.64 -10.94
C ASP A 119 -8.10 -0.70 -10.29
N MET A 120 -7.34 -1.24 -9.33
CA MET A 120 -6.34 -0.48 -8.57
C MET A 120 -5.39 0.31 -9.46
N MET A 121 -5.25 1.59 -9.13
CA MET A 121 -4.36 2.56 -9.75
C MET A 121 -4.09 3.65 -8.71
N MET A 122 -2.92 4.28 -8.77
CA MET A 122 -2.60 5.39 -7.89
C MET A 122 -3.41 6.65 -8.22
N ASP A 123 -3.49 7.57 -7.26
CA ASP A 123 -4.07 8.92 -7.39
C ASP A 123 -5.55 8.95 -7.80
N LYS A 124 -6.33 8.02 -7.26
CA LYS A 124 -7.77 7.90 -7.46
C LYS A 124 -8.49 7.77 -6.11
N CYS A 125 -9.81 7.71 -6.16
CA CYS A 125 -10.64 7.45 -4.99
C CYS A 125 -11.27 6.05 -5.06
N ILE A 126 -11.73 5.55 -3.91
CA ILE A 126 -12.46 4.28 -3.84
C ILE A 126 -13.96 4.59 -3.76
N VAL A 127 -14.71 4.16 -4.77
CA VAL A 127 -16.18 4.29 -4.79
C VAL A 127 -16.81 2.95 -4.42
N VAL A 128 -17.79 2.99 -3.52
CA VAL A 128 -18.54 1.83 -3.04
C VAL A 128 -19.94 1.83 -3.65
N LYS A 129 -20.30 0.73 -4.33
CA LYS A 129 -21.63 0.50 -4.90
C LYS A 129 -22.18 -0.81 -4.38
N GLY A 130 -23.04 -0.73 -3.36
CA GLY A 130 -23.56 -1.88 -2.63
C GLY A 130 -22.44 -2.66 -1.95
N LYS A 131 -22.15 -3.86 -2.47
CA LYS A 131 -21.15 -4.80 -1.92
C LYS A 131 -19.81 -4.79 -2.68
N ARG A 132 -19.63 -3.89 -3.65
CA ARG A 132 -18.43 -3.79 -4.49
C ARG A 132 -17.72 -2.47 -4.26
N ALA A 133 -16.39 -2.51 -4.32
CA ALA A 133 -15.52 -1.35 -4.24
C ALA A 133 -14.64 -1.30 -5.50
N ALA A 134 -14.51 -0.11 -6.09
CA ALA A 134 -13.67 0.08 -7.28
C ALA A 134 -12.89 1.38 -7.17
N CYS A 135 -11.70 1.37 -7.77
CA CYS A 135 -10.84 2.52 -7.89
C CYS A 135 -11.30 3.39 -9.07
N VAL A 136 -11.76 4.61 -8.81
CA VAL A 136 -12.44 5.48 -9.78
C VAL A 136 -11.69 6.81 -9.92
N PRO A 137 -11.34 7.23 -11.16
CA PRO A 137 -10.72 8.53 -11.37
C PRO A 137 -11.72 9.66 -11.10
N ILE A 138 -11.22 10.82 -10.69
CA ILE A 138 -12.06 11.98 -10.34
C ILE A 138 -13.13 12.28 -11.41
N ARG A 139 -12.76 12.20 -12.70
CA ARG A 139 -13.66 12.47 -13.84
C ARG A 139 -14.88 11.53 -13.94
N GLU A 140 -14.86 10.38 -13.28
CA GLU A 140 -15.94 9.38 -13.31
C GLU A 140 -16.81 9.39 -12.04
N VAL A 141 -16.44 10.18 -11.03
CA VAL A 141 -17.23 10.33 -9.79
C VAL A 141 -18.52 11.07 -10.07
N LYS A 142 -19.66 10.50 -9.64
CA LYS A 142 -20.99 11.12 -9.77
C LYS A 142 -21.46 11.67 -8.44
N ARG A 143 -22.28 12.72 -8.47
CA ARG A 143 -22.94 13.27 -7.28
C ARG A 143 -23.68 12.15 -6.53
N GLY A 144 -23.41 12.04 -5.23
CA GLY A 144 -24.06 11.06 -4.36
C GLY A 144 -23.39 9.68 -4.31
N ASP A 145 -22.36 9.41 -5.13
CA ASP A 145 -21.51 8.22 -5.00
C ASP A 145 -20.92 8.16 -3.59
N LEU A 146 -20.88 6.96 -3.00
CA LEU A 146 -20.25 6.73 -1.70
C LEU A 146 -18.75 6.54 -1.91
N VAL A 147 -17.96 7.48 -1.41
CA VAL A 147 -16.50 7.49 -1.51
C VAL A 147 -15.90 7.18 -0.14
N VAL A 148 -14.87 6.34 -0.11
CA VAL A 148 -14.11 6.05 1.12
C VAL A 148 -13.36 7.30 1.57
N VAL A 149 -13.52 7.66 2.84
CA VAL A 149 -12.84 8.79 3.50
C VAL A 149 -12.04 8.32 4.71
N GLY A 150 -10.90 8.98 4.95
CA GLY A 150 -9.93 8.58 5.95
C GLY A 150 -9.31 7.21 5.66
N GLU A 151 -8.60 6.67 6.66
CA GLU A 151 -7.85 5.42 6.51
C GLU A 151 -8.45 4.26 7.33
N SER A 152 -9.56 4.50 8.06
CA SER A 152 -10.24 3.47 8.83
C SER A 152 -10.85 2.41 7.92
N GLY A 153 -10.67 1.13 8.27
CA GLY A 153 -11.17 0.02 7.48
C GLY A 153 -10.48 -0.15 6.13
N VAL A 154 -9.31 0.46 5.89
CA VAL A 154 -8.52 0.28 4.67
C VAL A 154 -7.29 -0.58 4.97
N LYS A 155 -7.04 -1.59 4.14
CA LYS A 155 -5.85 -2.44 4.21
C LYS A 155 -5.11 -2.43 2.90
N VAL A 156 -3.85 -2.01 2.93
CA VAL A 156 -2.95 -2.02 1.77
C VAL A 156 -2.01 -3.22 1.88
N THR A 157 -1.85 -3.96 0.80
CA THR A 157 -0.90 -5.07 0.70
C THR A 157 0.14 -4.72 -0.35
N PRO A 158 1.36 -4.30 0.07
CA PRO A 158 2.46 -4.05 -0.85
C PRO A 158 2.84 -5.31 -1.64
N PRO A 159 3.38 -5.19 -2.87
CA PRO A 159 3.89 -6.32 -3.62
C PRO A 159 5.06 -6.97 -2.88
N GLU A 160 5.13 -8.30 -2.93
CA GLU A 160 6.30 -9.02 -2.43
C GLU A 160 7.54 -8.63 -3.25
N ARG A 161 8.63 -8.29 -2.57
CA ARG A 161 9.92 -8.08 -3.26
C ARG A 161 10.36 -9.40 -3.92
N PRO A 162 10.85 -9.36 -5.18
CA PRO A 162 11.47 -10.52 -5.80
C PRO A 162 12.58 -11.06 -4.90
N ARG A 163 12.50 -12.34 -4.56
CA ARG A 163 13.42 -12.98 -3.61
C ARG A 163 14.61 -13.67 -4.28
N GLU A 164 14.89 -13.33 -5.54
CA GLU A 164 16.16 -13.64 -6.18
C GLU A 164 17.16 -12.59 -5.68
N GLY A 165 18.29 -13.06 -5.15
CA GLY A 165 19.16 -12.29 -4.25
C GLY A 165 19.50 -10.89 -4.77
N VAL A 166 19.21 -9.87 -3.95
CA VAL A 166 19.89 -8.60 -4.05
C VAL A 166 21.30 -8.84 -3.52
N ASN A 167 22.31 -8.70 -4.37
CA ASN A 167 23.70 -8.94 -3.97
C ASN A 167 24.03 -8.07 -2.76
N VAL A 168 24.54 -8.68 -1.69
CA VAL A 168 24.92 -8.04 -0.41
C VAL A 168 25.97 -6.91 -0.61
N PHE A 169 26.63 -6.92 -1.77
CA PHE A 169 27.52 -5.88 -2.26
C PHE A 169 27.26 -5.67 -3.76
N GLU A 170 26.77 -4.49 -4.15
CA GLU A 170 26.51 -4.15 -5.55
C GLU A 170 27.06 -2.75 -5.84
N PHE A 171 28.04 -2.66 -6.74
CA PHE A 171 28.41 -1.39 -7.35
C PHE A 171 27.37 -1.07 -8.42
N MET A 172 26.84 0.16 -8.44
CA MET A 172 25.84 0.64 -9.41
C MET A 172 24.41 0.08 -9.24
N GLY A 173 24.01 -0.27 -8.01
CA GLY A 173 22.64 -0.73 -7.68
C GLY A 173 21.53 0.32 -7.82
N SER A 174 21.84 1.56 -8.23
CA SER A 174 20.81 2.56 -8.53
C SER A 174 20.02 2.18 -9.78
N SER A 175 18.70 2.44 -9.78
CA SER A 175 17.80 2.09 -10.88
C SER A 175 18.08 2.84 -12.19
N SER A 176 18.86 3.92 -12.13
CA SER A 176 19.23 4.76 -13.28
C SER A 176 20.76 4.86 -13.39
N SER A 177 21.35 4.15 -14.35
CA SER A 177 22.74 4.35 -14.76
C SER A 177 22.90 4.07 -16.26
N SER A 178 23.62 4.96 -16.94
CA SER A 178 23.97 4.87 -18.37
C SER A 178 25.08 3.86 -18.66
N GLU A 179 25.82 3.41 -17.66
CA GLU A 179 26.97 2.50 -17.80
C GLU A 179 26.57 1.03 -17.62
N ARG A 180 25.26 0.73 -17.59
CA ARG A 180 24.79 -0.66 -17.49
C ARG A 180 25.07 -1.43 -18.79
N PRO A 181 25.38 -2.75 -18.72
CA PRO A 181 25.63 -3.54 -19.92
C PRO A 181 24.37 -3.73 -20.78
N THR A 182 24.17 -2.83 -21.75
CA THR A 182 22.95 -2.74 -22.58
C THR A 182 22.63 -4.05 -23.31
N GLN A 183 23.63 -4.76 -23.82
CA GLN A 183 23.44 -6.03 -24.53
C GLN A 183 22.88 -7.15 -23.65
N HIS A 184 23.33 -7.24 -22.38
CA HIS A 184 22.83 -8.24 -21.44
C HIS A 184 21.39 -7.94 -21.02
N ILE A 185 21.05 -6.67 -20.81
CA ILE A 185 19.69 -6.24 -20.50
C ILE A 185 18.76 -6.51 -21.69
N ALA A 186 19.17 -6.15 -22.91
CA ALA A 186 18.39 -6.40 -24.12
C ALA A 186 18.10 -7.90 -24.30
N ARG A 187 19.07 -8.77 -24.05
CA ARG A 187 18.87 -10.22 -24.07
C ARG A 187 17.84 -10.69 -23.04
N ARG A 188 17.94 -10.23 -21.79
CA ARG A 188 16.96 -10.57 -20.73
C ARG A 188 15.56 -10.11 -21.10
N VAL A 189 15.41 -8.87 -21.59
CA VAL A 189 14.13 -8.34 -22.05
C VAL A 189 13.56 -9.20 -23.18
N ALA A 190 14.37 -9.61 -24.16
CA ALA A 190 13.94 -10.50 -25.23
C ALA A 190 13.47 -11.88 -24.72
N GLU A 191 14.21 -12.47 -23.76
CA GLU A 191 13.83 -13.73 -23.12
C GLU A 191 12.52 -13.60 -22.32
N ASP A 192 12.32 -12.51 -21.59
CA ASP A 192 11.10 -12.22 -20.84
C ASP A 192 9.90 -11.97 -21.77
N MET A 193 10.11 -11.26 -22.89
CA MET A 193 9.09 -11.09 -23.93
C MET A 193 8.67 -12.44 -24.52
N TYR A 194 9.63 -13.31 -24.84
CA TYR A 194 9.36 -14.66 -25.35
C TYR A 194 8.58 -15.50 -24.35
N ARG A 195 9.02 -15.54 -23.09
CA ARG A 195 8.34 -16.29 -22.01
C ARG A 195 6.93 -15.77 -21.74
N THR A 196 6.74 -14.45 -21.76
CA THR A 196 5.44 -13.82 -21.56
C THR A 196 4.47 -14.21 -22.67
N LYS A 197 4.92 -14.20 -23.92
CA LYS A 197 4.12 -14.67 -25.07
C LYS A 197 3.81 -16.17 -24.99
N ALA A 198 4.78 -17.00 -24.64
CA ALA A 198 4.59 -18.44 -24.49
C ALA A 198 3.55 -18.80 -23.40
N LYS A 199 3.43 -17.97 -22.36
CA LYS A 199 2.42 -18.12 -21.29
C LYS A 199 1.06 -17.46 -21.61
N GLY A 200 0.86 -16.96 -22.83
CA GLY A 200 -0.38 -16.27 -23.23
C GLY A 200 -0.54 -14.85 -22.66
N GLY A 201 0.53 -14.26 -22.12
CA GLY A 201 0.54 -12.90 -21.60
C GLY A 201 0.48 -11.82 -22.69
N ARG A 202 0.16 -10.59 -22.29
CA ARG A 202 0.13 -9.41 -23.17
C ARG A 202 1.32 -8.52 -22.87
N ILE A 203 1.89 -7.92 -23.91
CA ILE A 203 3.01 -6.98 -23.83
C ILE A 203 2.52 -5.68 -24.46
N VAL A 204 2.74 -4.55 -23.79
CA VAL A 204 2.34 -3.22 -24.23
C VAL A 204 3.60 -2.38 -24.42
N LEU A 205 3.72 -1.72 -25.56
CA LEU A 205 4.77 -0.75 -25.84
C LEU A 205 4.24 0.65 -25.58
N VAL A 206 4.92 1.43 -24.74
CA VAL A 206 4.67 2.85 -24.55
C VAL A 206 5.90 3.59 -25.06
N ALA A 207 5.77 4.30 -26.17
CA ALA A 207 6.84 5.08 -26.77
C ALA A 207 6.45 6.56 -26.76
N ALA A 208 7.38 7.41 -26.33
CA ALA A 208 7.28 8.85 -26.53
C ALA A 208 8.20 9.26 -27.69
N PRO A 209 7.85 10.29 -28.48
CA PRO A 209 8.81 10.87 -29.40
C PRO A 209 10.03 11.44 -28.63
N PRO A 210 11.22 11.46 -29.27
CA PRO A 210 12.41 12.06 -28.68
C PRO A 210 12.25 13.56 -28.43
#